data_AF-A0A940Q6F8-F1
#
_entry.id   AF-A0A940Q6F8-F1
#
_cell.length_a   1.000
_cell.length_b   1.000
_cell.length_c   1.000
_cell.angle_alpha   90.00
_cell.angle_beta   90.00
_cell.angle_gamma   90.00
#
_symmetry.space_group_name_H-M   'P 1'
#
loop_
_entity.id
_entity.type
_entity.pdbx_description
1 polymer ?
#
loop_
_entity_poly.entity_id
_entity_poly.type
_entity_poly.pdbx_seq_one_letter_code
_entity_poly.pdbx_strand_id
1 'polypeptide(L)'
;MMEHSIIFPLPFGIHIGFVIISVIMLILCYKKRKYSYELYMLVGIVSTLFVYVCKEKPYFYILGLEEIILLGLTIADMVKVSKAAEAAEKAAEAKNRDDTASEEAEDSADAEENNG
;
A
#
# COMPACT_ATOMS: atom_id res chain seq x y z
N MET A 1 23.64 28.27 27.48
CA MET A 1 22.47 28.15 26.60
C MET A 1 22.49 26.74 26.02
N MET A 2 21.55 25.87 26.41
CA MET A 2 21.37 24.61 25.70
C MET A 2 20.65 24.95 24.40
N GLU A 3 21.35 24.91 23.27
CA GLU A 3 20.71 24.99 21.97
C GLU A 3 19.79 23.78 21.83
N HIS A 4 18.48 24.02 21.88
CA HIS A 4 17.51 23.01 21.46
C HIS A 4 17.64 22.87 19.96
N SER A 5 18.54 21.99 19.52
CA SER A 5 18.57 21.54 18.13
C SER A 5 17.23 20.84 17.86
N ILE A 6 16.31 21.53 17.20
CA ILE A 6 15.01 20.98 16.83
C ILE A 6 15.26 20.00 15.68
N ILE A 7 15.56 18.74 16.02
CA ILE A 7 15.86 17.68 15.05
C ILE A 7 14.60 17.24 14.31
N PHE A 8 13.44 17.30 14.98
CA PHE A 8 12.15 16.95 14.39
C PHE A 8 11.11 18.02 14.71
N PRO A 9 10.30 18.47 13.74
CA PRO A 9 9.38 19.60 13.91
C PRO A 9 8.20 19.27 14.82
N LEU A 10 7.92 17.99 15.12
CA LEU A 10 6.86 17.60 16.03
C LEU A 10 7.39 17.31 17.45
N PRO A 11 6.67 17.78 18.49
CA PRO A 11 6.98 17.40 19.85
C PRO A 11 6.73 15.90 20.07
N PHE A 12 7.58 15.28 20.89
CA PHE A 12 7.58 13.83 21.14
C PHE A 12 6.19 13.24 21.45
N GLY A 13 5.40 13.92 22.30
CA GLY A 13 4.07 13.46 22.71
C GLY A 13 3.03 13.42 21.57
N ILE A 14 3.15 14.29 20.57
CA ILE A 14 2.26 14.27 19.39
C ILE A 14 2.73 13.18 18.43
N HIS A 15 4.04 13.06 18.23
CA HIS A 15 4.61 12.07 17.32
C HIS A 15 4.29 10.63 17.78
N ILE A 16 4.42 10.33 19.08
CA ILE A 16 4.07 8.99 19.60
C ILE A 16 2.59 8.66 19.38
N GLY A 17 1.68 9.64 19.56
CA GLY A 17 0.26 9.46 19.29
C GLY A 17 -0.01 9.14 17.82
N PHE A 18 0.63 9.89 16.90
CA PHE A 18 0.57 9.63 15.47
C PHE A 18 1.06 8.22 15.10
N VAL A 19 2.20 7.79 15.66
CA VAL A 19 2.75 6.45 15.40
C VAL A 19 1.81 5.35 15.86
N ILE A 20 1.25 5.45 17.08
CA ILE A 20 0.31 4.45 17.60
C ILE A 20 -0.92 4.31 16.68
N ILE A 21 -1.53 5.43 16.28
CA ILE A 21 -2.71 5.42 15.40
C ILE A 21 -2.35 4.80 14.04
N SER A 22 -1.20 5.17 13.50
CA SER A 22 -0.71 4.68 12.20
C SER A 22 -0.43 3.17 12.22
N VAL A 23 0.20 2.67 13.29
CA VAL A 23 0.44 1.24 13.51
C VAL A 23 -0.86 0.45 13.55
N ILE A 24 -1.86 0.93 14.31
CA ILE A 24 -3.18 0.27 14.38
C ILE A 24 -3.82 0.19 12.99
N MET A 25 -3.85 1.32 12.27
CA MET A 25 -4.43 1.37 10.93
C MET A 25 -3.69 0.46 9.95
N LEU A 26 -2.36 0.47 9.94
CA LEU A 26 -1.56 -0.38 9.08
C LEU A 26 -1.75 -1.87 9.36
N ILE A 27 -1.85 -2.26 10.63
CA ILE A 27 -2.16 -3.66 11.00
C ILE A 27 -3.54 -4.06 10.48
N LEU A 28 -4.55 -3.20 10.61
CA LEU A 28 -5.90 -3.47 10.09
C LEU A 28 -5.90 -3.58 8.56
N CYS A 29 -5.20 -2.69 7.86
CA CYS A 29 -5.02 -2.74 6.42
C CYS A 29 -4.30 -4.01 5.97
N TYR A 30 -3.23 -4.40 6.68
CA TYR A 30 -2.47 -5.62 6.42
C TYR A 30 -3.31 -6.87 6.62
N LYS A 31 -4.16 -6.93 7.66
CA LYS A 31 -5.08 -8.06 7.83
C LYS A 31 -6.06 -8.22 6.66
N LYS A 32 -6.47 -7.12 6.03
CA LYS A 32 -7.43 -7.13 4.92
C LYS A 32 -6.77 -7.49 3.59
N ARG A 33 -5.61 -6.91 3.28
CA ARG A 33 -4.99 -6.98 1.96
C ARG A 33 -3.73 -7.84 1.89
N LYS A 34 -3.02 -7.97 3.01
CA LYS A 34 -1.77 -8.73 3.16
C LYS A 34 -0.67 -8.30 2.19
N TYR A 35 -0.58 -7.00 1.90
CA TYR A 35 0.44 -6.51 0.97
C TYR A 35 1.76 -6.25 1.71
N SER A 36 2.87 -6.65 1.08
CA SER A 36 4.22 -6.48 1.65
C SER A 36 4.57 -5.02 1.92
N TYR A 37 4.10 -4.08 1.08
CA TYR A 37 4.35 -2.65 1.26
C TYR A 37 3.76 -2.09 2.56
N GLU A 38 2.72 -2.71 3.11
CA GLU A 38 2.14 -2.28 4.40
C GLU A 38 3.08 -2.62 5.56
N LEU A 39 3.91 -3.68 5.43
CA LEU A 39 4.93 -4.01 6.41
C LEU A 39 6.11 -3.05 6.35
N TYR A 40 6.56 -2.67 5.14
CA TYR A 40 7.64 -1.69 5.01
C TYR A 40 7.23 -0.32 5.59
N MET A 41 5.99 0.11 5.32
CA MET A 41 5.43 1.32 5.93
C MET A 41 5.33 1.21 7.45
N LEU A 42 4.97 0.03 7.98
CA LEU A 42 4.92 -0.19 9.43
C LEU A 42 6.31 -0.04 10.06
N VAL A 43 7.32 -0.64 9.44
CA VAL A 43 8.72 -0.54 9.90
C VAL A 43 9.17 0.92 9.85
N GLY A 44 8.97 1.62 8.72
CA GLY A 44 9.32 3.04 8.56
C GLY A 44 8.66 3.96 9.60
N ILE A 45 7.37 3.76 9.86
CA ILE A 45 6.68 4.58 10.86
C ILE A 45 7.24 4.32 12.27
N VAL A 46 7.61 3.07 12.61
CA VAL A 46 8.19 2.76 13.92
C VAL A 46 9.64 3.25 14.03
N SER A 47 10.45 3.14 12.95
CA SER A 47 11.83 3.65 12.91
C SER A 47 11.90 5.16 13.11
N THR A 48 10.89 5.92 12.67
CA THR A 48 10.85 7.38 12.91
C THR A 48 10.95 7.79 14.39
N LEU A 49 10.56 6.92 15.34
CA LEU A 49 10.70 7.20 16.78
C LEU A 49 12.17 7.18 17.25
N PHE A 50 13.04 6.45 16.55
CA PHE A 50 14.46 6.37 16.89
C PHE A 50 15.18 7.72 16.80
N VAL A 51 14.61 8.69 16.06
CA VAL A 51 15.12 10.06 15.98
C VAL A 51 15.24 10.73 17.36
N TYR A 52 14.43 10.33 18.33
CA TYR A 52 14.47 10.87 19.69
C TYR A 52 15.45 10.15 20.62
N VAL A 53 15.84 8.92 20.28
CA VAL A 53 16.73 8.09 21.08
C VAL A 53 18.19 8.38 20.72
N CYS A 54 18.49 8.50 19.43
CA CYS A 54 19.84 8.72 18.94
C CYS A 54 20.08 10.21 18.63
N LYS A 55 20.75 10.91 19.55
CA LYS A 55 21.07 12.35 19.41
C LYS A 55 22.33 12.65 18.58
N GLU A 56 23.08 11.61 18.24
CA GLU A 56 24.33 11.73 17.51
C GLU A 56 24.06 11.91 16.00
N LYS A 57 24.71 12.92 15.40
CA LYS A 57 24.57 13.25 13.96
C LYS A 57 24.68 12.06 12.99
N PRO A 58 25.62 11.10 13.14
CA PRO A 58 25.70 9.97 12.20
C PRO A 58 24.46 9.08 12.20
N TYR A 59 23.79 8.92 13.34
CA TYR A 59 22.59 8.08 13.42
C TYR A 59 21.42 8.69 12.65
N PHE A 60 21.32 10.03 12.63
CA PHE A 60 20.31 10.72 11.83
C PHE A 60 20.45 10.42 10.34
N TYR A 61 21.68 10.42 9.81
CA TYR A 61 21.92 10.10 8.39
C TYR A 61 21.62 8.63 8.08
N ILE A 62 21.92 7.72 8.99
CA ILE A 62 21.63 6.29 8.84
C ILE A 62 20.12 6.06 8.81
N LEU A 63 19.38 6.65 9.76
CA LEU A 63 17.91 6.60 9.78
C LEU A 63 17.33 7.22 8.50
N GLY A 64 17.84 8.37 8.07
CA GLY A 64 17.40 8.98 6.81
C GLY A 64 17.63 8.09 5.59
N LEU A 65 18.76 7.38 5.52
CA LEU A 65 19.06 6.44 4.44
C LEU A 65 18.13 5.23 4.47
N GLU A 66 17.88 4.69 5.67
CA GLU A 66 16.94 3.57 5.89
C GLU A 66 15.52 3.92 5.43
N GLU A 67 15.00 5.09 5.81
CA GLU A 67 13.70 5.59 5.38
C GLU A 67 13.61 5.71 3.84
N ILE A 68 14.66 6.22 3.18
CA ILE A 68 14.69 6.33 1.72
C ILE A 68 14.60 4.95 1.06
N ILE A 69 15.30 3.94 1.61
CA ILE A 69 15.27 2.56 1.10
C ILE A 69 13.87 1.95 1.29
N LEU A 70 13.30 2.06 2.50
CA LEU A 70 11.97 1.55 2.82
C LEU A 70 10.88 2.20 1.96
N LEU A 71 10.97 3.51 1.73
CA LEU A 71 10.06 4.25 0.86
C LEU A 71 10.18 3.76 -0.59
N GLY A 72 11.41 3.58 -1.09
CA GLY A 72 11.65 3.06 -2.43
C GLY A 72 11.04 1.67 -2.64
N LEU A 73 11.24 0.76 -1.68
CA LEU A 73 10.65 -0.58 -1.69
C LEU A 73 9.12 -0.54 -1.62
N THR A 74 8.56 0.33 -0.77
CA THR A 74 7.11 0.54 -0.65
C THR A 74 6.50 0.96 -1.98
N ILE A 75 7.07 1.96 -2.64
CA ILE A 75 6.58 2.46 -3.93
C ILE A 75 6.69 1.38 -5.00
N ALA A 76 7.83 0.68 -5.07
CA ALA A 76 8.03 -0.39 -6.05
C ALA A 76 7.00 -1.53 -5.90
N ASP A 77 6.76 -1.99 -4.67
CA ASP A 77 5.77 -3.04 -4.41
C ASP A 77 4.34 -2.52 -4.63
N MET A 78 4.04 -1.27 -4.30
CA MET A 78 2.73 -0.67 -4.55
C MET A 78 2.43 -0.59 -6.06
N VAL A 79 3.40 -0.17 -6.89
CA VAL A 79 3.26 -0.14 -8.35
C VAL A 79 3.05 -1.56 -8.89
N LYS A 80 3.78 -2.55 -8.38
CA LYS A 80 3.64 -3.96 -8.79
C LYS A 80 2.24 -4.49 -8.48
N VAL A 81 1.73 -4.23 -7.27
CA VAL A 81 0.38 -4.64 -6.85
C VAL A 81 -0.69 -3.92 -7.67
N SER A 82 -0.53 -2.62 -7.93
CA SER A 82 -1.50 -1.83 -8.72
C SER A 82 -1.63 -2.38 -10.14
N LYS A 83 -0.50 -2.66 -10.81
CA LYS A 83 -0.51 -3.23 -12.17
C LYS A 83 -1.11 -4.63 -12.21
N ALA A 84 -0.90 -5.44 -11.17
CA ALA A 84 -1.51 -6.77 -11.07
C ALA A 84 -3.03 -6.68 -10.86
N ALA A 85 -3.51 -5.72 -10.06
CA ALA A 85 -4.93 -5.47 -9.85
C ALA A 85 -5.62 -4.98 -11.13
N GLU A 86 -5.01 -4.03 -11.85
CA GLU A 86 -5.53 -3.54 -13.14
C GLU A 86 -5.60 -4.64 -14.21
N ALA A 87 -4.61 -5.54 -14.24
CA ALA A 87 -4.62 -6.66 -15.18
C ALA A 87 -5.72 -7.68 -14.84
N ALA A 88 -5.98 -7.92 -13.55
CA ALA A 88 -7.04 -8.82 -13.09
C ALA A 88 -8.43 -8.23 -13.40
N GLU A 89 -8.61 -6.92 -13.21
CA GLU A 89 -9.86 -6.21 -13.55
C GLU A 89 -10.13 -6.27 -15.06
N LYS A 90 -9.14 -5.94 -15.90
CA LYS A 90 -9.27 -6.04 -17.36
C LYS A 90 -9.54 -7.47 -17.84
N ALA A 91 -8.96 -8.48 -17.20
CA ALA A 91 -9.23 -9.87 -17.52
C ALA A 91 -10.65 -10.30 -17.09
N ALA A 92 -11.16 -9.77 -15.98
CA ALA A 92 -12.52 -10.02 -15.50
C ALA A 92 -13.58 -9.33 -16.39
N GLU A 93 -13.31 -8.11 -16.85
CA GLU A 93 -14.16 -7.39 -17.82
C GLU A 93 -14.17 -8.08 -19.20
N ALA A 94 -13.01 -8.58 -19.66
CA ALA A 94 -12.94 -9.32 -20.91
C ALA A 94 -13.73 -10.64 -20.86
N LYS A 95 -13.71 -11.34 -19.72
CA LYS A 95 -14.53 -12.55 -19.52
C LYS A 95 -16.03 -12.25 -19.44
N ASN A 96 -16.43 -11.19 -18.75
CA ASN A 96 -17.85 -10.79 -18.70
C ASN A 96 -18.42 -10.46 -20.08
N ARG A 97 -17.62 -9.85 -20.97
CA ARG A 97 -18.05 -9.56 -22.35
C ARG A 97 -18.16 -10.80 -23.24
N ASP A 98 -17.34 -11.82 -23.00
CA ASP A 98 -17.36 -13.08 -23.75
C ASP A 98 -18.56 -13.95 -23.34
N ASP A 99 -18.88 -13.99 -22.04
CA ASP A 99 -20.05 -14.72 -21.53
C ASP A 99 -21.37 -14.09 -22.03
N THR A 100 -21.52 -12.75 -22.01
CA THR A 100 -22.72 -12.07 -22.55
C THR A 100 -22.90 -12.26 -24.06
N ALA A 101 -21.81 -12.31 -24.84
CA ALA A 101 -21.90 -12.55 -26.28
C ALA A 101 -22.24 -14.02 -26.62
N SER A 102 -21.90 -14.97 -25.73
CA SER A 102 -22.27 -16.38 -25.88
C SER A 102 -23.74 -16.65 -25.52
N GLU A 103 -24.28 -15.97 -24.50
CA GLU A 103 -25.69 -16.10 -24.11
C GLU A 103 -26.65 -15.48 -25.15
N GLU A 104 -26.28 -14.39 -25.83
CA GLU A 104 -27.07 -13.81 -26.94
C GLU A 104 -27.05 -14.65 -28.22
N ALA A 105 -26.00 -15.47 -28.43
CA ALA A 105 -25.89 -16.36 -29.58
C ALA A 105 -26.71 -17.67 -29.40
N GLU A 106 -26.92 -18.12 -28.16
CA GLU A 106 -27.74 -19.31 -27.88
C GLU A 106 -29.26 -19.00 -27.92
N ASP A 107 -29.71 -17.81 -27.49
CA ASP A 107 -31.13 -17.41 -27.56
C ASP A 107 -31.62 -17.12 -29.00
N SER A 108 -30.71 -16.77 -29.91
CA SER A 108 -31.02 -16.52 -31.33
C SER A 108 -30.99 -17.77 -32.21
N ALA A 109 -30.39 -18.88 -31.74
CA ALA A 109 -30.38 -20.15 -32.46
C ALA A 109 -31.66 -20.99 -32.23
N ASP A 110 -32.26 -20.93 -31.04
CA ASP A 110 -33.52 -21.62 -30.72
C ASP A 110 -34.76 -20.96 -31.40
N ALA A 111 -34.66 -19.70 -31.82
CA ALA A 111 -35.75 -18.99 -32.50
C ALA A 111 -35.88 -19.32 -34.01
N GLU A 112 -34.84 -19.88 -34.65
CA GLU A 112 -34.87 -20.24 -36.08
C GLU A 112 -35.35 -21.67 -36.37
N GLU A 113 -35.31 -22.59 -35.40
CA GLU A 113 -35.69 -24.01 -35.63
C GLU A 113 -37.21 -24.27 -35.56
N ASN A 114 -38.02 -23.34 -35.01
CA ASN A 114 -39.48 -23.50 -34.88
C ASN A 114 -40.31 -22.93 -36.06
N ASN A 115 -39.69 -22.66 -37.21
CA ASN A 115 -40.37 -22.11 -38.40
C ASN A 115 -40.01 -22.85 -39.71
N GLY A 116 -39.59 -24.12 -39.61
CA GLY A 116 -39.34 -25.02 -40.74
C GLY A 116 -40.49 -25.99 -41.03
#